data_AF-A0A5C7MFM2-F1
#
_entry.id   AF-A0A5C7MFM2-F1
#
_cell.length_a   1.000
_cell.length_b   1.000
_cell.length_c   1.000
_cell.angle_alpha   90.00
_cell.angle_beta   90.00
_cell.angle_gamma   90.00
#
_symmetry.space_group_name_H-M   'P 1'
#
loop_
_entity.id
_entity.type
_entity.pdbx_description
1 polymer ?
#
loop_
_entity_poly.entity_id
_entity_poly.type
_entity_poly.pdbx_seq_one_letter_code
_entity_poly.pdbx_strand_id
1 'polypeptide(L)' 'MGFELKAQAPDNGLVMQAAKYMKALRVQAEKEGCSGARLLIVTGQHDAAFEDIVQDLARKYSVPTSWLLYRVTIDLIEPK' A
#
# COMPACT_ATOMS: atom_id res chain seq x y z
N MET A 1 8.87 -1.60 8.15
CA MET A 1 7.72 -0.96 7.48
C MET A 1 7.90 -1.12 5.98
N GLY A 2 6.84 -1.43 5.22
CA GLY A 2 6.90 -1.51 3.76
C GLY A 2 5.99 -0.49 3.09
N PHE A 3 6.33 -0.13 1.85
CA PHE A 3 5.58 0.82 1.03
C PHE A 3 5.27 0.19 -0.32
N GLU A 4 4.03 0.33 -0.77
CA GLU A 4 3.62 0.03 -2.14
C GLU A 4 3.15 1.33 -2.80
N LEU A 5 3.80 1.72 -3.89
CA LEU A 5 3.54 2.98 -4.59
C LEU A 5 2.80 2.68 -5.90
N LYS A 6 1.60 3.24 -6.07
CA LYS A 6 0.79 3.11 -7.28
C LYS A 6 0.57 4.47 -7.93
N ALA A 7 1.13 4.63 -9.12
CA ALA A 7 0.89 5.81 -9.95
C ALA A 7 -0.38 5.70 -10.82
N GLN A 8 -0.79 4.46 -11.11
CA GLN A 8 -1.94 4.15 -11.96
C GLN A 8 -3.07 3.55 -11.11
N ALA A 9 -4.24 3.42 -11.73
CA ALA A 9 -5.38 2.73 -11.15
C ALA A 9 -4.96 1.35 -10.61
N PRO A 10 -5.48 0.95 -9.45
CA PRO A 10 -5.21 -0.37 -8.90
C PRO A 10 -5.80 -1.47 -9.79
N ASP A 11 -5.09 -2.59 -9.85
CA ASP A 11 -5.47 -3.79 -10.56
C ASP A 11 -5.30 -5.03 -9.65
N ASN A 12 -5.60 -6.22 -10.18
CA ASN A 12 -5.38 -7.47 -9.45
C ASN A 12 -3.90 -7.67 -9.05
N GLY A 13 -2.96 -7.00 -9.72
CA GLY A 13 -1.55 -6.97 -9.35
C GLY A 13 -1.30 -6.34 -7.99
N LEU A 14 -2.06 -5.29 -7.61
CA LEU A 14 -1.98 -4.68 -6.28
C LEU A 14 -2.23 -5.70 -5.17
N VAL A 15 -3.28 -6.51 -5.30
CA VAL A 15 -3.68 -7.50 -4.29
C VAL A 15 -2.58 -8.55 -4.11
N MET A 16 -2.05 -9.07 -5.22
CA MET A 16 -0.96 -10.06 -5.19
C MET A 16 0.31 -9.50 -4.56
N GLN A 17 0.66 -8.26 -4.90
CA GLN A 17 1.83 -7.58 -4.35
C GLN A 17 1.66 -7.29 -2.86
N ALA A 18 0.51 -6.79 -2.45
CA ALA A 18 0.19 -6.54 -1.04
C ALA A 18 0.33 -7.83 -0.21
N ALA A 19 -0.26 -8.94 -0.65
CA ALA A 19 -0.12 -10.24 0.02
C ALA A 19 1.35 -10.69 0.13
N LYS A 20 2.11 -10.56 -0.96
CA LYS A 20 3.54 -10.91 -0.99
C LYS A 20 4.34 -10.07 0.00
N TYR A 21 4.10 -8.76 0.04
CA TYR A 21 4.81 -7.86 0.94
C TYR A 21 4.42 -8.08 2.39
N MET A 22 3.14 -8.26 2.72
CA MET A 22 2.72 -8.57 4.09
C MET A 22 3.40 -9.83 4.62
N LYS A 23 3.44 -10.90 3.80
CA LYS A 23 4.13 -12.14 4.17
C LYS A 23 5.62 -11.89 4.43
N ALA A 24 6.30 -11.19 3.52
CA ALA A 24 7.72 -10.89 3.64
C ALA A 24 8.03 -10.00 4.85
N LEU A 25 7.23 -8.96 5.08
CA LEU A 25 7.40 -8.03 6.20
C LEU A 25 7.20 -8.71 7.55
N ARG A 26 6.21 -9.60 7.67
CA ARG A 26 6.00 -10.38 8.90
C ARG A 26 7.23 -11.26 9.20
N VAL A 27 7.69 -12.03 8.21
CA VAL A 27 8.88 -12.89 8.35
C VAL A 27 10.11 -12.06 8.74
N GLN A 28 10.29 -10.88 8.13
CA GLN A 28 11.41 -10.01 8.44
C GLN A 28 11.31 -9.44 9.87
N ALA A 29 10.13 -8.98 10.29
CA ALA A 29 9.92 -8.46 11.64
C ALA A 29 10.19 -9.52 12.72
N GLU A 30 9.77 -10.76 12.49
CA GLU A 30 10.07 -11.90 13.36
C GLU A 30 11.58 -12.17 13.44
N LYS A 31 12.25 -12.18 12.29
CA LYS A 31 13.71 -12.39 12.20
C LYS A 31 14.49 -11.30 12.94
N GLU A 32 14.02 -10.05 12.89
CA GLU A 32 14.68 -8.90 13.50
C GLU A 32 14.23 -8.63 14.95
N GLY A 33 13.31 -9.44 15.50
CA GLY A 33 12.78 -9.24 16.85
C GLY A 33 11.97 -7.94 17.00
N CYS A 34 11.43 -7.40 15.91
CA CYS A 34 10.59 -6.22 15.92
C CYS A 34 9.20 -6.54 16.48
N SER A 35 8.54 -5.55 17.09
CA SER A 35 7.19 -5.70 17.66
C SER A 35 6.09 -5.99 16.62
N GLY A 36 6.41 -5.87 15.32
CA GLY A 36 5.50 -6.22 14.23
C GLY A 36 5.88 -5.59 12.89
N ALA A 37 5.02 -5.83 11.90
CA ALA A 37 5.13 -5.29 10.56
C ALA A 37 3.97 -4.32 10.25
N ARG A 38 4.16 -3.44 9.26
CA ARG A 38 3.10 -2.57 8.72
C ARG A 38 3.36 -2.34 7.23
N LEU A 39 2.28 -2.29 6.44
CA LEU A 39 2.29 -1.90 5.03
C LEU A 39 1.59 -0.54 4.85
N LEU A 40 2.14 0.31 4.00
CA LEU A 40 1.52 1.55 3.56
C LEU A 40 1.31 1.48 2.05
N ILE A 41 0.08 1.66 1.58
CA ILE A 41 -0.24 1.80 0.17
C ILE A 41 -0.39 3.28 -0.13
N VAL A 42 0.39 3.78 -1.08
CA VAL A 42 0.37 5.19 -1.48
C VAL A 42 -0.07 5.25 -2.94
N THR A 43 -1.20 5.88 -3.21
CA THR A 43 -1.80 5.93 -4.54
C THR A 43 -2.35 7.32 -4.86
N GLY A 44 -2.47 7.67 -6.13
CA GLY A 44 -3.22 8.84 -6.59
C GLY A 44 -4.66 8.50 -6.98
N GLN A 45 -5.00 7.21 -7.04
CA GLN A 45 -6.29 6.68 -7.46
C GLN A 45 -6.72 5.62 -6.44
N HIS A 46 -7.57 6.02 -5.51
CA HIS A 46 -8.15 5.12 -4.51
C HIS A 46 -9.29 4.30 -5.13
N ASP A 47 -9.39 3.05 -4.73
CA ASP A 47 -10.48 2.14 -5.13
C ASP A 47 -10.93 1.36 -3.89
N ALA A 48 -12.18 1.56 -3.48
CA ALA A 48 -12.76 0.96 -2.29
C ALA A 48 -12.84 -0.58 -2.36
N ALA A 49 -13.10 -1.15 -3.54
CA ALA A 49 -13.21 -2.60 -3.69
C ALA A 49 -11.83 -3.26 -3.48
N PHE A 50 -10.78 -2.65 -4.01
CA PHE A 50 -9.42 -3.13 -3.77
C PHE A 50 -8.96 -2.87 -2.32
N GLU A 51 -9.36 -1.76 -1.71
CA GLU A 51 -9.10 -1.53 -0.29
C GLU A 51 -9.68 -2.65 0.56
N ASP A 52 -10.95 -3.01 0.37
CA ASP A 52 -11.60 -4.05 1.17
C ASP A 52 -10.85 -5.39 1.08
N ILE A 53 -10.49 -5.81 -0.13
CA ILE A 53 -9.73 -7.04 -0.37
C ILE A 53 -8.35 -6.97 0.31
N VAL A 54 -7.65 -5.84 0.21
CA VAL A 54 -6.36 -5.66 0.87
C VAL A 54 -6.50 -5.66 2.40
N GLN A 55 -7.59 -5.10 2.95
CA GLN A 55 -7.85 -5.10 4.38
C GLN A 55 -8.17 -6.52 4.90
N ASP A 56 -8.86 -7.36 4.12
CA ASP A 56 -8.99 -8.78 4.41
C ASP A 56 -7.64 -9.49 4.50
N LEU A 57 -6.75 -9.21 3.55
CA LEU A 57 -5.38 -9.73 3.58
C LEU A 57 -4.58 -9.22 4.78
N ALA A 58 -4.73 -7.93 5.13
CA ALA A 58 -4.07 -7.32 6.28
C ALA A 58 -4.45 -8.05 7.58
N ARG A 59 -5.74 -8.37 7.77
CA ARG A 59 -6.23 -9.20 8.88
C ARG A 59 -5.63 -10.59 8.83
N LYS A 60 -5.68 -11.26 7.67
CA LYS A 60 -5.17 -12.63 7.48
C LYS A 60 -3.68 -12.74 7.82
N TYR A 61 -2.87 -11.76 7.43
CA TYR A 61 -1.42 -11.76 7.68
C TYR A 61 -1.00 -11.07 8.98
N SER A 62 -1.95 -10.51 9.74
CA SER A 62 -1.67 -9.69 10.94
C SER A 62 -0.67 -8.56 10.67
N VAL A 63 -0.79 -7.93 9.49
CA VAL A 63 0.03 -6.78 9.09
C VAL A 63 -0.90 -5.59 8.90
N PRO A 64 -0.97 -4.66 9.87
CA PRO A 64 -1.69 -3.41 9.72
C PRO A 64 -1.37 -2.74 8.39
N THR A 65 -2.42 -2.35 7.66
CA THR A 65 -2.29 -1.73 6.34
C THR A 65 -3.08 -0.44 6.29
N SER A 66 -2.44 0.62 5.81
CA SER A 66 -3.04 1.94 5.69
C SER A 66 -2.86 2.50 4.29
N TRP A 67 -3.77 3.39 3.90
CA TRP A 67 -3.78 4.02 2.59
C TRP A 67 -3.45 5.52 2.72
N LEU A 68 -2.58 6.01 1.85
CA LEU A 68 -2.35 7.44 1.65
C LEU A 68 -2.71 7.79 0.21
N LEU A 69 -3.60 8.77 0.07
CA LEU A 69 -3.95 9.34 -1.22
C LEU A 69 -3.09 10.58 -1.46
N TYR A 70 -2.29 10.56 -2.52
CA TYR A 70 -1.59 11.76 -2.96
C TYR A 70 -2.39 12.48 -4.05
N ARG A 71 -2.22 13.80 -4.13
CA ARG A 71 -2.77 14.62 -5.21
C ARG A 71 -1.65 15.48 -5.78
N VAL A 72 -1.49 15.45 -7.10
CA VAL A 72 -0.58 16.33 -7.83
C VAL A 72 -1.43 17.38 -8.55
N THR A 73 -1.08 18.65 -8.36
CA THR A 73 -1.69 19.78 -9.06
C THR A 73 -0.61 20.45 -9.90
N ILE A 74 -0.93 20.73 -11.16
CA ILE A 74 -0.05 21.43 -12.09
C ILE A 74 -0.83 22.64 -12.60
N ASP A 75 -0.32 23.83 -12.28
CA ASP A 75 -0.84 25.09 -12.79
C ASP A 75 0.04 25.57 -13.95
N LEU A 76 -0.57 25.95 -15.07
CA LEU A 76 0.14 26.47 -16.24
C LEU A 76 -0.05 27.99 -16.29
N ILE A 77 1.06 28.72 -16.40
CA ILE A 77 1.08 30.17 -16.57
C ILE A 77 1.82 30.51 -17.86
N GLU A 78 1.33 31.50 -18.60
CA GLU A 78 2.03 31.98 -19.79
C GLU A 78 3.35 32.66 -19.38
N PRO A 79 4.46 32.37 -20.08
CA PRO A 79 5.70 33.11 -19.90
C PRO A 79 5.51 34.56 -20.38
N LYS A 80 5.95 35.53 -19.58
CA LYS A 80 5.96 36.96 -19.93
C LYS A 80 7.10 37.31 -20.87
#